data_AF-A0A3C1T252-F1
#
_entry.id   AF-A0A3C1T252-F1
#
_cell.length_a   1.000
_cell.length_b   1.000
_cell.length_c   1.000
_cell.angle_alpha   90.00
_cell.angle_beta   90.00
_cell.angle_gamma   90.00
#
_symmetry.space_group_name_H-M   'P 1'
#
loop_
_entity.id
_entity.type
_entity.pdbx_description
1 polymer ?
#
loop_
_entity_poly.entity_id
_entity_poly.type
_entity_poly.pdbx_seq_one_letter_code
_entity_poly.pdbx_strand_id
1 'polypeptide(L)'
;MTNLIPGMIKSAFMFLCALCTCLHAYTQSLSVNSSGAAAHASAILDVSSTSKGMLVPRVSLSSTGDVTTIATPATSLLVYNTNASITGGSGTGYYYYNGSSWIKVFDALTPLNGWGTAGNSGTTPGTHFIGTNDNVGLMFKTNGFQSGYIDLAQLNTSFGERTLIANTTGINNAAFGYRSLFSNTTGFDNVAMGYRSLYNNSTGYYNISLGSETLMANTTGHENVAIGIKALTVNTTGNSNTAVGAFSMFTNTTGSGNAAFGNGSLSTNTTGGDNTALGNLALAVNSTGQWNTAVGSNALFANSTGNENTATGLSALLSNTTGGYNTANGTQTLFLNSTGSFNVAMGWNAMHDNTTGSSNTAIGSSALYSNTTGGSNTAVGISCMRSNTSGIGNTAIGITALFQNTTGGFNTAGGLNALYNNTTGTDNAAWGVTAMNNNTTGSYNTALGTSSLRSNTTGYSNTATGKEALSVNTTGTRNTAIGDSALFSNTTASGSTATGYQALYANSTGTGNVANGFQALYTNSTGTNSTATGYQALYTNSTGTGNVANGFQALYSNSSASGSTATGFQALYTNST
;
A
#
# COMPACT_ATOMS: atom_id res chain seq x y z
N MET A 1 5.89 -53.50 -140.61
CA MET A 1 6.23 -54.86 -140.12
C MET A 1 6.30 -54.80 -138.60
N THR A 2 6.13 -55.95 -137.92
CA THR A 2 6.60 -56.28 -136.56
C THR A 2 6.25 -55.35 -135.36
N ASN A 3 5.45 -55.93 -134.46
CA ASN A 3 5.07 -55.53 -133.10
C ASN A 3 6.22 -55.05 -132.18
N LEU A 4 5.86 -54.38 -131.07
CA LEU A 4 6.36 -54.70 -129.72
C LEU A 4 5.43 -54.16 -128.60
N ILE A 5 5.62 -54.62 -127.35
CA ILE A 5 4.69 -54.50 -126.21
C ILE A 5 5.39 -53.81 -125.01
N PRO A 6 4.69 -53.00 -124.18
CA PRO A 6 4.98 -53.05 -122.74
C PRO A 6 3.76 -52.84 -121.81
N GLY A 7 3.46 -53.84 -120.96
CA GLY A 7 2.44 -53.76 -119.90
C GLY A 7 2.93 -53.15 -118.58
N MET A 8 3.77 -52.10 -118.61
CA MET A 8 4.59 -51.69 -117.44
C MET A 8 4.07 -50.50 -116.62
N ILE A 9 2.98 -49.83 -117.03
CA ILE A 9 2.60 -48.51 -116.48
C ILE A 9 1.93 -48.59 -115.08
N LYS A 10 1.25 -49.69 -114.73
CA LYS A 10 0.45 -49.77 -113.48
C LYS A 10 1.28 -49.91 -112.19
N SER A 11 2.44 -50.57 -112.23
CA SER A 11 3.27 -50.76 -111.03
C SER A 11 4.00 -49.48 -110.60
N ALA A 12 4.40 -48.64 -111.57
CA ALA A 12 5.13 -47.39 -111.28
C ALA A 12 4.29 -46.38 -110.50
N PHE A 13 3.01 -46.21 -110.85
CA PHE A 13 2.13 -45.22 -110.23
C PHE A 13 1.81 -45.56 -108.76
N MET A 14 1.64 -46.86 -108.45
CA MET A 14 1.37 -47.32 -107.09
C MET A 14 2.58 -47.17 -106.16
N PHE A 15 3.80 -47.34 -106.70
CA PHE A 15 5.04 -47.13 -105.95
C PHE A 15 5.32 -45.64 -105.69
N LEU A 16 4.99 -44.76 -106.65
CA LEU A 16 5.20 -43.32 -106.52
C LEU A 16 4.27 -42.68 -105.47
N CYS A 17 3.00 -43.09 -105.41
CA CYS A 17 2.08 -42.62 -104.36
C CYS A 17 2.48 -43.07 -102.95
N ALA A 18 3.15 -44.21 -102.80
CA ALA A 18 3.69 -44.68 -101.52
C ALA A 18 4.93 -43.90 -101.05
N LEU A 19 5.64 -43.24 -101.96
CA LEU A 19 6.88 -42.50 -101.65
C LEU A 19 6.61 -41.04 -101.22
N CYS A 20 5.46 -40.47 -101.60
CA CYS A 20 5.15 -39.05 -101.38
C CYS A 20 4.33 -38.74 -100.11
N THR A 21 3.92 -39.74 -99.33
CA THR A 21 3.18 -39.54 -98.06
C THR A 21 4.05 -39.60 -96.81
N CYS A 22 5.34 -39.94 -96.94
CA CYS A 22 6.33 -39.91 -95.86
C CYS A 22 6.81 -38.48 -95.53
N LEU A 23 5.88 -37.54 -95.39
CA LEU A 23 6.15 -36.15 -95.00
C LEU A 23 6.48 -36.08 -93.50
N HIS A 24 7.77 -36.25 -93.18
CA HIS A 24 8.47 -35.75 -92.00
C HIS A 24 7.62 -35.54 -90.72
N ALA A 25 7.08 -36.63 -90.19
CA ALA A 25 6.48 -36.64 -88.85
C ALA A 25 7.58 -36.53 -87.78
N TYR A 26 8.16 -35.34 -87.62
CA TYR A 26 9.12 -35.03 -86.56
C TYR A 26 8.39 -34.98 -85.20
N THR A 27 8.11 -36.15 -84.62
CA THR A 27 7.66 -36.27 -83.22
C THR A 27 8.85 -35.97 -82.31
N GLN A 28 9.11 -34.68 -82.07
CA GLN A 28 10.25 -34.20 -81.27
C GLN A 28 10.11 -34.49 -79.76
N SER A 29 8.92 -34.92 -79.32
CA SER A 29 8.62 -35.31 -77.94
C SER A 29 8.21 -36.77 -77.84
N LEU A 30 8.96 -37.54 -77.04
CA LEU A 30 8.70 -38.95 -76.75
C LEU A 30 7.81 -39.06 -75.51
N SER A 31 6.64 -39.71 -75.63
CA SER A 31 5.80 -40.04 -74.49
C SER A 31 5.87 -41.54 -74.16
N VAL A 32 6.07 -41.85 -72.89
CA VAL A 32 6.12 -43.21 -72.34
C VAL A 32 5.04 -43.34 -71.28
N ASN A 33 3.84 -43.73 -71.71
CA ASN A 33 2.66 -43.90 -70.86
C ASN A 33 1.79 -45.08 -71.36
N SER A 34 0.76 -45.45 -70.58
CA SER A 34 -0.18 -46.51 -70.93
C SER A 34 -1.57 -46.01 -71.34
N SER A 35 -1.74 -44.70 -71.56
CA SER A 35 -3.02 -44.07 -71.94
C SER A 35 -3.06 -43.62 -73.40
N GLY A 36 -1.93 -43.66 -74.12
CA GLY A 36 -1.81 -43.13 -75.48
C GLY A 36 -1.75 -41.60 -75.54
N ALA A 37 -1.56 -40.93 -74.39
CA ALA A 37 -1.46 -39.47 -74.35
C ALA A 37 -0.20 -38.99 -75.11
N ALA A 38 -0.30 -37.84 -75.78
CA ALA A 38 0.86 -37.15 -76.33
C ALA A 38 1.72 -36.58 -75.18
N ALA A 39 3.04 -36.46 -75.41
CA ALA A 39 3.94 -35.82 -74.47
C ALA A 39 3.60 -34.33 -74.31
N HIS A 40 3.74 -33.81 -73.10
CA HIS A 40 3.50 -32.39 -72.82
C HIS A 40 4.36 -31.49 -73.71
N ALA A 41 3.80 -30.38 -74.21
CA ALA A 41 4.44 -29.52 -75.21
C ALA A 41 5.77 -28.86 -74.77
N SER A 42 6.09 -28.91 -73.47
CA SER A 42 7.35 -28.43 -72.90
C SER A 42 8.39 -29.54 -72.61
N ALA A 43 8.12 -30.80 -73.02
CA ALA A 43 8.92 -31.97 -72.67
C ALA A 43 9.37 -32.75 -73.91
N ILE A 44 10.68 -32.93 -74.09
CA ILE A 44 11.26 -33.82 -75.11
C ILE A 44 11.10 -35.30 -74.70
N LEU A 45 11.04 -35.57 -73.40
CA LEU A 45 10.69 -36.87 -72.84
C LEU A 45 9.65 -36.68 -71.72
N ASP A 46 8.50 -37.32 -71.88
CA ASP A 46 7.40 -37.36 -70.92
C ASP A 46 7.18 -38.83 -70.50
N VAL A 47 7.23 -39.11 -69.20
CA VAL A 47 7.09 -40.47 -68.66
C VAL A 47 6.00 -40.45 -67.59
N SER A 48 4.86 -41.07 -67.89
CA SER A 48 3.67 -41.03 -67.02
C SER A 48 3.18 -42.44 -66.70
N SER A 49 3.26 -42.80 -65.42
CA SER A 49 2.77 -44.07 -64.90
C SER A 49 2.40 -43.93 -63.42
N THR A 50 1.35 -44.62 -62.99
CA THR A 50 0.93 -44.72 -61.59
C THR A 50 1.64 -45.84 -60.81
N SER A 51 2.45 -46.66 -61.48
CA SER A 51 3.02 -47.89 -60.89
C SER A 51 4.44 -48.24 -61.36
N LYS A 52 5.06 -47.45 -62.25
CA LYS A 52 6.43 -47.66 -62.75
C LYS A 52 7.23 -46.36 -62.69
N GLY A 53 8.49 -46.45 -62.26
CA GLY A 53 9.46 -45.37 -62.35
C GLY A 53 10.37 -45.49 -63.57
N MET A 54 11.15 -44.43 -63.83
CA MET A 54 12.24 -44.44 -64.82
C MET A 54 13.54 -44.92 -64.17
N LEU A 55 14.25 -45.85 -64.82
CA LEU A 55 15.64 -46.18 -64.47
C LEU A 55 16.59 -45.32 -65.31
N VAL A 56 17.32 -44.42 -64.66
CA VAL A 56 18.46 -43.71 -65.26
C VAL A 56 19.70 -44.63 -65.30
N PRO A 57 20.74 -44.31 -66.08
CA PRO A 57 21.99 -45.08 -66.10
C PRO A 57 22.57 -45.30 -64.70
N ARG A 58 22.87 -46.55 -64.36
CA ARG A 58 23.52 -46.96 -63.10
C ARG A 58 25.02 -47.08 -63.33
N VAL A 59 25.80 -46.30 -62.58
CA VAL A 59 27.21 -46.01 -62.90
C VAL A 59 28.04 -46.01 -61.62
N SER A 60 29.22 -46.65 -61.63
CA SER A 60 30.09 -46.74 -60.46
C SER A 60 31.14 -45.62 -60.45
N LEU A 61 30.73 -44.39 -60.10
CA LEU A 61 31.62 -43.22 -60.11
C LEU A 61 32.75 -43.36 -59.07
N SER A 62 34.00 -43.21 -59.49
CA SER A 62 35.17 -43.29 -58.62
C SER A 62 35.31 -42.10 -57.67
N SER A 63 34.97 -40.90 -58.16
CA SER A 63 35.00 -39.64 -57.42
C SER A 63 33.96 -38.65 -57.94
N THR A 64 33.73 -37.55 -57.21
CA THR A 64 32.91 -36.45 -57.73
C THR A 64 33.55 -35.71 -58.91
N GLY A 65 34.85 -35.86 -59.15
CA GLY A 65 35.56 -35.39 -60.34
C GLY A 65 35.62 -36.41 -61.50
N ASP A 66 34.90 -37.53 -61.42
CA ASP A 66 35.03 -38.63 -62.39
C ASP A 66 34.45 -38.31 -63.77
N VAL A 67 35.33 -37.87 -64.67
CA VAL A 67 35.07 -37.69 -66.11
C VAL A 67 35.65 -38.84 -66.97
N THR A 68 35.86 -40.01 -66.36
CA THR A 68 36.49 -41.19 -66.99
C THR A 68 35.53 -42.37 -67.12
N THR A 69 34.76 -42.66 -66.07
CA THR A 69 33.67 -43.66 -66.09
C THR A 69 32.52 -43.22 -67.03
N ILE A 70 32.34 -41.90 -67.18
CA ILE A 70 31.62 -41.28 -68.30
C ILE A 70 32.56 -40.25 -68.89
N ALA A 71 33.07 -40.50 -70.11
CA ALA A 71 33.88 -39.53 -70.83
C ALA A 71 33.05 -38.29 -71.20
N THR A 72 33.60 -37.09 -70.96
CA THR A 72 32.98 -35.79 -71.29
C THR A 72 31.49 -35.69 -70.89
N PRO A 73 31.15 -35.83 -69.59
CA PRO A 73 29.76 -35.81 -69.15
C PRO A 73 29.13 -34.44 -69.39
N ALA A 74 27.92 -34.43 -69.95
CA ALA A 74 27.19 -33.20 -70.22
C ALA A 74 26.65 -32.55 -68.93
N THR A 75 26.56 -31.23 -68.88
CA THR A 75 25.87 -30.53 -67.79
C THR A 75 24.41 -30.98 -67.69
N SER A 76 23.94 -31.19 -66.46
CA SER A 76 22.63 -31.78 -66.12
C SER A 76 22.44 -33.25 -66.50
N LEU A 77 23.49 -33.97 -66.92
CA LEU A 77 23.43 -35.43 -67.12
C LEU A 77 23.15 -36.12 -65.77
N LEU A 78 22.02 -36.83 -65.68
CA LEU A 78 21.56 -37.53 -64.47
C LEU A 78 21.89 -39.03 -64.52
N VAL A 79 22.51 -39.52 -63.45
CA VAL A 79 22.85 -40.95 -63.25
C VAL A 79 22.48 -41.40 -61.83
N TYR A 80 22.50 -42.71 -61.60
CA TYR A 80 22.45 -43.30 -60.26
C TYR A 80 23.82 -43.89 -59.94
N ASN A 81 24.56 -43.26 -59.01
CA ASN A 81 25.84 -43.75 -58.53
C ASN A 81 25.66 -45.05 -57.74
N THR A 82 26.36 -46.11 -58.15
CA THR A 82 26.41 -47.40 -57.45
C THR A 82 27.64 -47.58 -56.57
N ASN A 83 28.62 -46.67 -56.60
CA ASN A 83 29.78 -46.72 -55.71
C ASN A 83 29.45 -46.12 -54.33
N ALA A 84 29.37 -46.97 -53.30
CA ALA A 84 29.18 -46.53 -51.92
C ALA A 84 30.38 -45.74 -51.35
N SER A 85 31.57 -45.92 -51.94
CA SER A 85 32.83 -45.31 -51.53
C SER A 85 33.34 -44.28 -52.56
N ILE A 86 32.43 -43.52 -53.16
CA ILE A 86 32.76 -42.43 -54.09
C ILE A 86 33.62 -41.36 -53.39
N THR A 87 34.81 -41.07 -53.93
CA THR A 87 35.74 -40.12 -53.33
C THR A 87 35.22 -38.69 -53.47
N GLY A 88 35.11 -37.97 -52.35
CA GLY A 88 34.60 -36.59 -52.32
C GLY A 88 33.08 -36.45 -52.53
N GLY A 89 32.31 -37.54 -52.38
CA GLY A 89 30.85 -37.56 -52.49
C GLY A 89 30.18 -38.38 -51.38
N SER A 90 28.85 -38.32 -51.31
CA SER A 90 28.06 -38.92 -50.22
C SER A 90 27.43 -40.27 -50.61
N GLY A 91 28.27 -41.23 -51.01
CA GLY A 91 27.88 -42.61 -51.29
C GLY A 91 26.95 -42.81 -52.50
N THR A 92 26.17 -43.89 -52.50
CA THR A 92 25.22 -44.23 -53.58
C THR A 92 24.02 -43.29 -53.62
N GLY A 93 23.33 -43.23 -54.77
CA GLY A 93 22.14 -42.39 -54.96
C GLY A 93 22.13 -41.71 -56.33
N TYR A 94 21.19 -40.80 -56.55
CA TYR A 94 21.16 -40.01 -57.78
C TYR A 94 22.24 -38.92 -57.77
N TYR A 95 22.92 -38.71 -58.90
CA TYR A 95 23.91 -37.64 -59.10
C TYR A 95 23.67 -36.98 -60.46
N TYR A 96 23.86 -35.66 -60.52
CA TYR A 96 23.91 -34.92 -61.79
C TYR A 96 25.27 -34.26 -61.97
N TYR A 97 25.76 -34.20 -63.22
CA TYR A 97 27.00 -33.46 -63.50
C TYR A 97 26.69 -31.97 -63.67
N ASN A 98 27.36 -31.09 -62.90
CA ASN A 98 27.09 -29.65 -62.93
C ASN A 98 27.91 -28.87 -63.98
N GLY A 99 28.72 -29.55 -64.78
CA GLY A 99 29.70 -28.95 -65.71
C GLY A 99 31.15 -29.11 -65.23
N SER A 100 31.40 -29.35 -63.94
CA SER A 100 32.73 -29.58 -63.36
C SER A 100 32.82 -30.72 -62.36
N SER A 101 31.70 -31.17 -61.79
CA SER A 101 31.65 -32.27 -60.82
C SER A 101 30.27 -32.93 -60.76
N TRP A 102 30.24 -34.18 -60.31
CA TRP A 102 29.03 -34.92 -59.96
C TRP A 102 28.50 -34.48 -58.59
N ILE A 103 27.31 -33.88 -58.58
CA ILE A 103 26.63 -33.41 -57.38
C ILE A 103 25.51 -34.41 -57.04
N LYS A 104 25.47 -34.89 -55.79
CA LYS A 104 24.40 -35.79 -55.34
C LYS A 104 23.07 -35.04 -55.36
N VAL A 105 22.09 -35.55 -56.10
CA VAL A 105 20.70 -35.11 -55.97
C VAL A 105 20.22 -35.56 -54.60
N PHE A 106 19.68 -34.62 -53.82
CA PHE A 106 19.46 -34.72 -52.37
C PHE A 106 19.15 -36.12 -51.84
N ASP A 107 19.94 -36.56 -50.87
CA ASP A 107 19.51 -37.63 -49.98
C ASP A 107 18.46 -37.07 -49.02
N ALA A 108 17.32 -37.74 -48.87
CA ALA A 108 16.20 -37.24 -48.06
C ALA A 108 16.49 -37.22 -46.54
N LEU A 109 17.68 -37.71 -46.14
CA LEU A 109 18.09 -37.91 -44.75
C LEU A 109 19.23 -36.98 -44.28
N THR A 110 19.57 -35.91 -45.02
CA THR A 110 20.52 -34.87 -44.56
C THR A 110 19.90 -33.48 -44.31
N PRO A 111 18.88 -33.34 -43.43
CA PRO A 111 18.38 -32.04 -42.98
C PRO A 111 19.30 -31.42 -41.90
N LEU A 112 20.57 -31.16 -42.25
CA LEU A 112 21.57 -30.57 -41.34
C LEU A 112 21.82 -29.07 -41.59
N ASN A 113 21.37 -28.52 -42.73
CA ASN A 113 21.52 -27.10 -43.08
C ASN A 113 20.39 -26.21 -42.54
N GLY A 114 19.60 -26.67 -41.55
CA GLY A 114 18.49 -25.91 -41.00
C GLY A 114 17.76 -26.63 -39.84
N TRP A 115 16.93 -25.86 -39.13
CA TRP A 115 16.07 -26.39 -38.08
C TRP A 115 14.70 -26.74 -38.65
N GLY A 116 14.29 -28.01 -38.53
CA GLY A 116 12.99 -28.49 -38.98
C GLY A 116 11.84 -27.90 -38.16
N THR A 117 10.70 -27.66 -38.81
CA THR A 117 9.47 -27.19 -38.14
C THR A 117 8.87 -28.22 -37.18
N ALA A 118 9.24 -29.50 -37.33
CA ALA A 118 8.94 -30.58 -36.39
C ALA A 118 10.10 -30.88 -35.40
N GLY A 119 11.16 -30.07 -35.42
CA GLY A 119 12.41 -30.31 -34.69
C GLY A 119 13.40 -31.23 -35.42
N ASN A 120 14.61 -31.32 -34.88
CA ASN A 120 15.71 -32.17 -35.38
C ASN A 120 16.05 -33.26 -34.34
N SER A 121 16.34 -34.47 -34.80
CA SER A 121 16.89 -35.56 -33.97
C SER A 121 18.42 -35.66 -34.13
N GLY A 122 19.09 -36.36 -33.21
CA GLY A 122 20.55 -36.58 -33.29
C GLY A 122 21.42 -35.34 -33.06
N THR A 123 20.88 -34.28 -32.47
CA THR A 123 21.60 -33.03 -32.20
C THR A 123 22.72 -33.22 -31.17
N THR A 124 23.71 -32.31 -31.21
CA THR A 124 24.87 -32.31 -30.32
C THR A 124 25.02 -30.91 -29.72
N PRO A 125 24.95 -30.75 -28.37
CA PRO A 125 25.19 -29.46 -27.72
C PRO A 125 26.54 -28.87 -28.13
N GLY A 126 26.56 -27.59 -28.48
CA GLY A 126 27.76 -26.88 -28.98
C GLY A 126 28.02 -27.01 -30.49
N THR A 127 27.44 -28.00 -31.18
CA THR A 127 27.52 -28.12 -32.65
C THR A 127 26.22 -27.71 -33.34
N HIS A 128 25.07 -28.02 -32.72
CA HIS A 128 23.75 -27.80 -33.30
C HIS A 128 22.95 -26.82 -32.42
N PHE A 129 22.63 -25.63 -32.95
CA PHE A 129 21.91 -24.58 -32.23
C PHE A 129 21.08 -23.70 -33.19
N ILE A 130 20.19 -22.88 -32.62
CA ILE A 130 19.50 -21.79 -33.33
C ILE A 130 20.14 -20.49 -32.85
N GLY A 131 20.92 -19.80 -33.71
CA GLY A 131 21.62 -18.59 -33.33
C GLY A 131 22.62 -18.09 -34.36
N THR A 132 23.40 -17.08 -33.96
CA THR A 132 24.52 -16.49 -34.71
C THR A 132 25.86 -17.10 -34.28
N ASN A 133 26.91 -16.93 -35.11
CA ASN A 133 28.30 -17.31 -34.78
C ASN A 133 29.20 -16.09 -34.48
N ASP A 134 28.63 -14.90 -34.58
CA ASP A 134 29.25 -13.59 -34.48
C ASP A 134 28.48 -12.71 -33.48
N ASN A 135 29.05 -11.57 -33.11
CA ASN A 135 28.46 -10.64 -32.13
C ASN A 135 27.34 -9.77 -32.76
N VAL A 136 26.39 -10.42 -33.41
CA VAL A 136 25.23 -9.82 -34.09
C VAL A 136 23.96 -10.37 -33.47
N GLY A 137 23.02 -9.49 -33.11
CA GLY A 137 21.83 -9.84 -32.36
C GLY A 137 20.87 -10.78 -33.09
N LEU A 138 20.45 -11.85 -32.41
CA LEU A 138 19.53 -12.86 -32.91
C LEU A 138 18.07 -12.37 -32.82
N MET A 139 17.37 -12.28 -33.96
CA MET A 139 15.99 -11.78 -34.02
C MET A 139 14.97 -12.85 -34.40
N PHE A 140 13.99 -13.07 -33.53
CA PHE A 140 12.81 -13.88 -33.79
C PHE A 140 11.65 -13.01 -34.30
N LYS A 141 10.83 -13.52 -35.22
CA LYS A 141 9.70 -12.78 -35.81
C LYS A 141 8.42 -13.60 -35.89
N THR A 142 7.28 -12.93 -35.74
CA THR A 142 5.96 -13.48 -36.08
C THR A 142 5.20 -12.47 -36.94
N ASN A 143 4.58 -12.93 -38.04
CA ASN A 143 3.93 -12.07 -39.04
C ASN A 143 4.78 -10.85 -39.47
N GLY A 144 6.08 -11.05 -39.66
CA GLY A 144 7.05 -10.00 -40.01
C GLY A 144 7.52 -9.08 -38.87
N PHE A 145 6.79 -9.02 -37.75
CA PHE A 145 7.15 -8.18 -36.59
C PHE A 145 8.15 -8.88 -35.67
N GLN A 146 9.07 -8.11 -35.09
CA GLN A 146 9.97 -8.55 -34.02
C GLN A 146 9.16 -9.19 -32.88
N SER A 147 9.50 -10.41 -32.51
CA SER A 147 8.84 -11.20 -31.45
C SER A 147 9.82 -11.83 -30.46
N GLY A 148 11.10 -11.53 -30.63
CA GLY A 148 12.16 -11.71 -29.65
C GLY A 148 13.47 -11.20 -30.22
N TYR A 149 14.37 -10.73 -29.36
CA TYR A 149 15.67 -10.20 -29.75
C TYR A 149 16.68 -10.48 -28.65
N ILE A 150 17.83 -11.07 -28.99
CA ILE A 150 18.96 -11.27 -28.07
C ILE A 150 20.14 -10.54 -28.69
N ASP A 151 20.55 -9.42 -28.10
CA ASP A 151 21.67 -8.63 -28.56
C ASP A 151 22.77 -8.54 -27.51
N LEU A 152 23.98 -8.96 -27.91
CA LEU A 152 25.18 -8.93 -27.08
C LEU A 152 25.98 -7.62 -27.23
N ALA A 153 25.65 -6.76 -28.21
CA ALA A 153 26.27 -5.45 -28.36
C ALA A 153 25.67 -4.40 -27.41
N GLN A 154 24.34 -4.35 -27.28
CA GLN A 154 23.61 -3.52 -26.32
C GLN A 154 23.19 -4.27 -25.05
N LEU A 155 23.49 -5.57 -24.92
CA LEU A 155 23.06 -6.45 -23.81
C LEU A 155 21.52 -6.57 -23.64
N ASN A 156 20.75 -6.20 -24.67
CA ASN A 156 19.28 -6.25 -24.62
C ASN A 156 18.76 -7.67 -24.87
N THR A 157 17.76 -8.10 -24.09
CA THR A 157 17.07 -9.38 -24.28
C THR A 157 15.55 -9.19 -24.26
N SER A 158 14.84 -9.71 -25.26
CA SER A 158 13.38 -9.65 -25.31
C SER A 158 12.71 -10.88 -25.94
N PHE A 159 11.48 -11.16 -25.51
CA PHE A 159 10.58 -12.15 -26.10
C PHE A 159 9.12 -11.70 -25.98
N GLY A 160 8.39 -11.72 -27.09
CA GLY A 160 7.04 -11.18 -27.22
C GLY A 160 6.93 -10.21 -28.40
N GLU A 161 5.78 -10.24 -29.09
CA GLU A 161 5.53 -9.40 -30.26
C GLU A 161 5.67 -7.91 -29.93
N ARG A 162 6.45 -7.19 -30.75
CA ARG A 162 6.76 -5.76 -30.66
C ARG A 162 7.41 -5.34 -29.33
N THR A 163 8.23 -6.20 -28.74
CA THR A 163 9.15 -5.81 -27.65
C THR A 163 10.34 -5.00 -28.19
N LEU A 164 10.81 -3.98 -27.44
CA LEU A 164 12.00 -3.15 -27.74
C LEU A 164 12.06 -2.49 -29.13
N ILE A 165 10.94 -2.37 -29.86
CA ILE A 165 10.95 -2.01 -31.29
C ILE A 165 11.39 -0.55 -31.59
N ALA A 166 11.35 0.35 -30.60
CA ALA A 166 11.82 1.73 -30.72
C ALA A 166 13.28 1.95 -30.27
N ASN A 167 13.98 0.91 -29.80
CA ASN A 167 15.28 1.07 -29.13
C ASN A 167 16.37 1.56 -30.10
N THR A 168 16.99 2.69 -29.77
CA THR A 168 18.07 3.27 -30.56
C THR A 168 19.43 3.03 -29.89
N THR A 169 19.56 3.41 -28.61
CA THR A 169 20.81 3.30 -27.84
C THR A 169 20.63 2.83 -26.40
N GLY A 170 19.41 2.45 -25.98
CA GLY A 170 19.18 1.87 -24.66
C GLY A 170 19.87 0.51 -24.51
N ILE A 171 20.45 0.23 -23.34
CA ILE A 171 21.26 -0.97 -23.07
C ILE A 171 20.76 -1.80 -21.88
N ASN A 172 21.11 -3.08 -21.85
CA ASN A 172 20.87 -4.03 -20.75
C ASN A 172 19.39 -4.12 -20.29
N ASN A 173 18.45 -3.96 -21.22
CA ASN A 173 17.01 -4.06 -20.93
C ASN A 173 16.50 -5.50 -21.13
N ALA A 174 15.59 -5.93 -20.26
CA ALA A 174 14.96 -7.25 -20.28
C ALA A 174 13.44 -7.13 -20.49
N ALA A 175 12.94 -7.43 -21.69
CA ALA A 175 11.55 -7.14 -22.10
C ALA A 175 10.76 -8.41 -22.52
N PHE A 176 9.87 -8.89 -21.65
CA PHE A 176 9.07 -10.10 -21.89
C PHE A 176 7.57 -9.77 -21.98
N GLY A 177 6.87 -10.28 -23.00
CA GLY A 177 5.43 -10.11 -23.21
C GLY A 177 5.05 -9.11 -24.31
N TYR A 178 3.78 -9.15 -24.74
CA TYR A 178 3.27 -8.34 -25.86
C TYR A 178 3.46 -6.84 -25.62
N ARG A 179 4.21 -6.18 -26.51
CA ARG A 179 4.58 -4.76 -26.41
C ARG A 179 5.21 -4.36 -25.07
N SER A 180 5.95 -5.26 -24.42
CA SER A 180 6.78 -4.87 -23.27
C SER A 180 7.94 -3.97 -23.73
N LEU A 181 8.19 -2.87 -23.01
CA LEU A 181 9.20 -1.84 -23.34
C LEU A 181 9.09 -1.26 -24.78
N PHE A 182 7.88 -1.15 -25.32
CA PHE A 182 7.61 -0.83 -26.75
C PHE A 182 8.27 0.46 -27.24
N SER A 183 8.15 1.57 -26.50
CA SER A 183 8.60 2.90 -26.91
C SER A 183 10.03 3.26 -26.46
N ASN A 184 10.76 2.34 -25.81
CA ASN A 184 12.10 2.62 -25.25
C ASN A 184 13.03 3.17 -26.34
N THR A 185 13.62 4.35 -26.14
CA THR A 185 14.58 4.92 -27.11
C THR A 185 16.01 4.80 -26.58
N THR A 186 16.28 5.40 -25.43
CA THR A 186 17.61 5.44 -24.79
C THR A 186 17.62 4.91 -23.35
N GLY A 187 16.46 4.50 -22.81
CA GLY A 187 16.35 3.94 -21.46
C GLY A 187 17.15 2.64 -21.30
N PHE A 188 17.76 2.44 -20.13
CA PHE A 188 18.70 1.35 -19.87
C PHE A 188 18.46 0.67 -18.52
N ASP A 189 18.99 -0.55 -18.34
CA ASP A 189 18.86 -1.36 -17.13
C ASP A 189 17.38 -1.57 -16.66
N ASN A 190 16.41 -1.56 -17.58
CA ASN A 190 14.99 -1.77 -17.24
C ASN A 190 14.57 -3.25 -17.39
N VAL A 191 13.74 -3.73 -16.47
CA VAL A 191 13.09 -5.05 -16.52
C VAL A 191 11.59 -4.87 -16.69
N ALA A 192 11.01 -5.38 -17.78
CA ALA A 192 9.59 -5.26 -18.07
C ALA A 192 8.99 -6.61 -18.49
N MET A 193 8.14 -7.20 -17.65
CA MET A 193 7.53 -8.51 -17.89
C MET A 193 6.00 -8.45 -17.81
N GLY A 194 5.33 -8.50 -18.96
CA GLY A 194 3.88 -8.60 -19.07
C GLY A 194 3.30 -7.92 -20.31
N TYR A 195 1.97 -7.89 -20.41
CA TYR A 195 1.26 -7.20 -21.48
C TYR A 195 1.38 -5.68 -21.29
N ARG A 196 2.00 -4.98 -22.27
CA ARG A 196 2.26 -3.53 -22.23
C ARG A 196 2.95 -3.06 -20.94
N SER A 197 3.81 -3.89 -20.36
CA SER A 197 4.63 -3.49 -19.23
C SER A 197 5.65 -2.42 -19.69
N LEU A 198 5.72 -1.31 -18.94
CA LEU A 198 6.64 -0.19 -19.14
C LEU A 198 6.59 0.36 -20.60
N TYR A 199 5.37 0.42 -21.15
CA TYR A 199 5.09 0.60 -22.57
C TYR A 199 5.67 1.88 -23.20
N ASN A 200 5.50 3.04 -22.56
CA ASN A 200 5.89 4.35 -23.11
C ASN A 200 7.26 4.87 -22.67
N ASN A 201 8.09 4.05 -22.00
CA ASN A 201 9.41 4.49 -21.53
C ASN A 201 10.18 5.18 -22.65
N SER A 202 10.68 6.39 -22.45
CA SER A 202 11.48 7.08 -23.46
C SER A 202 12.95 7.00 -23.08
N THR A 203 13.29 7.51 -21.89
CA THR A 203 14.66 7.62 -21.37
C THR A 203 14.83 7.10 -19.94
N GLY A 204 13.77 6.61 -19.30
CA GLY A 204 13.81 6.11 -17.92
C GLY A 204 14.69 4.87 -17.77
N TYR A 205 15.28 4.69 -16.59
CA TYR A 205 16.28 3.64 -16.30
C TYR A 205 16.09 3.02 -14.90
N TYR A 206 16.70 1.85 -14.65
CA TYR A 206 16.55 1.07 -13.40
C TYR A 206 15.10 0.75 -13.00
N ASN A 207 14.13 0.78 -13.92
CA ASN A 207 12.74 0.47 -13.59
C ASN A 207 12.46 -1.04 -13.67
N ILE A 208 11.72 -1.58 -12.69
CA ILE A 208 11.25 -2.97 -12.65
C ILE A 208 9.73 -2.96 -12.77
N SER A 209 9.18 -3.61 -13.78
CA SER A 209 7.76 -3.54 -14.13
C SER A 209 7.22 -4.94 -14.43
N LEU A 210 6.43 -5.52 -13.52
CA LEU A 210 6.02 -6.93 -13.55
C LEU A 210 4.49 -7.05 -13.50
N GLY A 211 3.89 -7.33 -14.65
CA GLY A 211 2.45 -7.56 -14.81
C GLY A 211 1.82 -6.80 -15.98
N SER A 212 0.49 -6.69 -15.98
CA SER A 212 -0.26 -6.10 -17.10
C SER A 212 -0.48 -4.60 -16.90
N GLU A 213 -0.08 -3.79 -17.90
CA GLU A 213 -0.21 -2.33 -17.93
C GLU A 213 0.43 -1.61 -16.72
N THR A 214 1.53 -2.17 -16.19
CA THR A 214 2.43 -1.56 -15.20
C THR A 214 3.38 -0.54 -15.83
N LEU A 215 3.63 0.61 -15.18
CA LEU A 215 4.40 1.76 -15.72
C LEU A 215 4.04 2.16 -17.17
N MET A 216 2.79 1.97 -17.59
CA MET A 216 2.41 2.10 -18.99
C MET A 216 2.71 3.48 -19.60
N ALA A 217 2.70 4.56 -18.81
CA ALA A 217 2.97 5.92 -19.25
C ALA A 217 4.33 6.52 -18.80
N ASN A 218 5.24 5.74 -18.22
CA ASN A 218 6.56 6.25 -17.79
C ASN A 218 7.28 6.88 -18.97
N THR A 219 7.79 8.11 -18.84
CA THR A 219 8.53 8.78 -19.92
C THR A 219 10.00 8.92 -19.54
N THR A 220 10.28 9.48 -18.37
CA THR A 220 11.64 9.74 -17.87
C THR A 220 11.88 9.23 -16.43
N GLY A 221 10.85 8.72 -15.76
CA GLY A 221 10.96 8.19 -14.40
C GLY A 221 11.98 7.05 -14.28
N HIS A 222 12.74 7.02 -13.19
CA HIS A 222 13.77 6.01 -12.92
C HIS A 222 13.65 5.36 -11.54
N GLU A 223 14.31 4.22 -11.36
CA GLU A 223 14.36 3.44 -10.11
C GLU A 223 12.99 2.96 -9.58
N ASN A 224 11.94 3.02 -10.41
CA ASN A 224 10.59 2.65 -9.97
C ASN A 224 10.37 1.13 -10.07
N VAL A 225 9.76 0.55 -9.05
CA VAL A 225 9.34 -0.85 -9.01
C VAL A 225 7.80 -0.91 -9.05
N ALA A 226 7.22 -1.69 -9.96
CA ALA A 226 5.79 -1.99 -9.96
C ALA A 226 5.52 -3.47 -10.20
N ILE A 227 4.71 -4.09 -9.34
CA ILE A 227 4.38 -5.52 -9.39
C ILE A 227 2.87 -5.70 -9.20
N GLY A 228 2.15 -6.10 -10.24
CA GLY A 228 0.70 -6.32 -10.21
C GLY A 228 0.00 -6.02 -11.54
N ILE A 229 -1.32 -5.91 -11.53
CA ILE A 229 -2.09 -5.38 -12.67
C ILE A 229 -2.31 -3.89 -12.43
N LYS A 230 -1.91 -3.05 -13.39
CA LYS A 230 -2.06 -1.58 -13.32
C LYS A 230 -1.43 -0.94 -12.08
N ALA A 231 -0.31 -1.47 -11.62
CA ALA A 231 0.52 -0.80 -10.62
C ALA A 231 1.35 0.31 -11.30
N LEU A 232 1.34 1.51 -10.70
CA LEU A 232 2.10 2.70 -11.15
C LEU A 232 1.84 3.08 -12.63
N THR A 233 0.61 2.89 -13.14
CA THR A 233 0.30 2.93 -14.58
C THR A 233 0.60 4.27 -15.27
N VAL A 234 0.28 5.42 -14.66
CA VAL A 234 0.48 6.75 -15.30
C VAL A 234 1.58 7.61 -14.69
N ASN A 235 2.57 6.98 -14.04
CA ASN A 235 3.82 7.67 -13.68
C ASN A 235 4.44 8.20 -14.97
N THR A 236 4.87 9.46 -14.99
CA THR A 236 5.56 10.06 -16.15
C THR A 236 7.01 10.37 -15.78
N THR A 237 7.21 11.11 -14.69
CA THR A 237 8.49 11.66 -14.25
C THR A 237 8.86 11.35 -12.80
N GLY A 238 7.97 10.70 -12.04
CA GLY A 238 8.21 10.28 -10.66
C GLY A 238 9.30 9.19 -10.56
N ASN A 239 10.10 9.23 -9.49
CA ASN A 239 11.29 8.40 -9.32
C ASN A 239 11.29 7.61 -8.00
N SER A 240 12.01 6.49 -8.00
CA SER A 240 12.29 5.66 -6.82
C SER A 240 11.01 5.20 -6.08
N ASN A 241 9.86 5.09 -6.78
CA ASN A 241 8.59 4.64 -6.20
C ASN A 241 8.46 3.11 -6.26
N THR A 242 7.93 2.47 -5.21
CA THR A 242 7.66 1.03 -5.17
C THR A 242 6.16 0.75 -5.02
N ALA A 243 5.51 0.17 -6.03
CA ALA A 243 4.10 -0.21 -6.07
C ALA A 243 3.92 -1.74 -6.15
N VAL A 244 3.33 -2.36 -5.14
CA VAL A 244 3.09 -3.81 -5.12
C VAL A 244 1.63 -4.11 -4.81
N GLY A 245 0.93 -4.73 -5.76
CA GLY A 245 -0.50 -5.00 -5.70
C GLY A 245 -1.25 -4.34 -6.86
N ALA A 246 -2.40 -4.91 -7.23
CA ALA A 246 -3.20 -4.36 -8.32
C ALA A 246 -3.71 -2.93 -8.00
N PHE A 247 -3.62 -2.03 -8.98
CA PHE A 247 -3.97 -0.60 -8.85
C PHE A 247 -3.18 0.18 -7.78
N SER A 248 -2.07 -0.36 -7.25
CA SER A 248 -1.17 0.38 -6.36
C SER A 248 -0.53 1.56 -7.10
N MET A 249 -0.57 2.77 -6.54
CA MET A 249 -0.14 4.03 -7.17
C MET A 249 -0.70 4.27 -8.59
N PHE A 250 -1.93 3.83 -8.87
CA PHE A 250 -2.51 3.86 -10.22
C PHE A 250 -2.36 5.21 -10.95
N THR A 251 -2.61 6.34 -10.28
CA THR A 251 -2.53 7.69 -10.88
C THR A 251 -1.29 8.53 -10.57
N ASN A 252 -0.27 8.00 -9.87
CA ASN A 252 0.94 8.77 -9.56
C ASN A 252 1.53 9.35 -10.85
N THR A 253 1.78 10.66 -10.95
CA THR A 253 2.32 11.27 -12.17
C THR A 253 3.77 11.73 -11.97
N THR A 254 4.00 12.53 -10.92
CA THR A 254 5.32 13.11 -10.60
C THR A 254 5.78 12.83 -9.16
N GLY A 255 4.91 12.26 -8.32
CA GLY A 255 5.27 11.85 -6.96
C GLY A 255 6.47 10.90 -6.96
N SER A 256 7.38 11.06 -5.99
CA SER A 256 8.64 10.31 -5.90
C SER A 256 8.88 9.80 -4.47
N GLY A 257 9.68 8.75 -4.32
CA GLY A 257 10.01 8.15 -3.02
C GLY A 257 8.87 7.42 -2.31
N ASN A 258 7.73 7.17 -2.98
CA ASN A 258 6.57 6.55 -2.35
C ASN A 258 6.67 5.01 -2.32
N ALA A 259 6.21 4.39 -1.23
CA ALA A 259 6.25 2.95 -1.01
C ALA A 259 4.83 2.41 -0.71
N ALA A 260 4.17 1.82 -1.72
CA ALA A 260 2.79 1.38 -1.67
C ALA A 260 2.66 -0.15 -1.85
N PHE A 261 2.14 -0.84 -0.85
CA PHE A 261 2.02 -2.30 -0.78
C PHE A 261 0.58 -2.70 -0.41
N GLY A 262 -0.21 -3.08 -1.40
CA GLY A 262 -1.61 -3.52 -1.25
C GLY A 262 -2.48 -3.13 -2.44
N ASN A 263 -3.62 -3.81 -2.60
CA ASN A 263 -4.59 -3.45 -3.65
C ASN A 263 -5.10 -2.01 -3.44
N GLY A 264 -5.02 -1.19 -4.49
CA GLY A 264 -5.44 0.22 -4.46
C GLY A 264 -4.69 1.12 -3.46
N SER A 265 -3.56 0.66 -2.90
CA SER A 265 -2.70 1.47 -2.03
C SER A 265 -2.20 2.71 -2.78
N LEU A 266 -2.27 3.88 -2.15
CA LEU A 266 -1.86 5.17 -2.73
C LEU A 266 -2.48 5.52 -4.11
N SER A 267 -3.62 4.91 -4.46
CA SER A 267 -4.09 4.78 -5.85
C SER A 267 -4.37 6.10 -6.59
N THR A 268 -4.80 7.17 -5.92
CA THR A 268 -5.05 8.47 -6.57
C THR A 268 -3.92 9.50 -6.40
N ASN A 269 -2.74 9.11 -5.89
CA ASN A 269 -1.63 10.05 -5.72
C ASN A 269 -1.33 10.77 -7.03
N THR A 270 -0.93 12.04 -7.00
CA THR A 270 -0.51 12.77 -8.21
C THR A 270 0.93 13.26 -8.06
N THR A 271 1.16 14.14 -7.09
CA THR A 271 2.45 14.79 -6.83
C THR A 271 3.00 14.54 -5.43
N GLY A 272 2.24 13.86 -4.55
CA GLY A 272 2.68 13.53 -3.19
C GLY A 272 3.95 12.67 -3.19
N GLY A 273 4.86 12.94 -2.26
CA GLY A 273 6.17 12.27 -2.16
C GLY A 273 6.44 11.71 -0.78
N ASP A 274 7.38 10.77 -0.71
CA ASP A 274 7.87 10.13 0.52
C ASP A 274 6.76 9.49 1.39
N ASN A 275 5.65 9.04 0.78
CA ASN A 275 4.55 8.40 1.50
C ASN A 275 4.73 6.87 1.56
N THR A 276 4.48 6.28 2.73
CA THR A 276 4.43 4.82 2.93
C THR A 276 2.99 4.35 3.13
N ALA A 277 2.53 3.37 2.36
CA ALA A 277 1.16 2.85 2.37
C ALA A 277 1.12 1.32 2.32
N LEU A 278 1.04 0.66 3.47
CA LEU A 278 1.02 -0.80 3.62
C LEU A 278 -0.37 -1.30 4.03
N GLY A 279 -1.17 -1.72 3.05
CA GLY A 279 -2.51 -2.27 3.26
C GLY A 279 -3.44 -2.11 2.06
N ASN A 280 -4.54 -2.88 2.05
CA ASN A 280 -5.62 -2.69 1.10
C ASN A 280 -6.22 -1.28 1.25
N LEU A 281 -6.21 -0.49 0.18
CA LEU A 281 -6.66 0.90 0.17
C LEU A 281 -6.00 1.80 1.24
N ALA A 282 -4.79 1.46 1.70
CA ALA A 282 -4.00 2.34 2.55
C ALA A 282 -3.65 3.63 1.77
N LEU A 283 -3.93 4.79 2.37
CA LEU A 283 -3.67 6.12 1.81
C LEU A 283 -4.20 6.31 0.37
N ALA A 284 -5.31 5.63 0.04
CA ALA A 284 -5.77 5.47 -1.34
C ALA A 284 -6.09 6.80 -2.05
N VAL A 285 -6.65 7.77 -1.33
CA VAL A 285 -7.08 9.07 -1.88
C VAL A 285 -6.12 10.21 -1.49
N ASN A 286 -4.82 9.94 -1.49
CA ASN A 286 -3.81 11.01 -1.47
C ASN A 286 -3.85 11.76 -2.81
N SER A 287 -3.65 13.08 -2.80
CA SER A 287 -3.46 13.86 -4.04
C SER A 287 -2.07 14.49 -4.06
N THR A 288 -1.76 15.31 -3.05
CA THR A 288 -0.49 16.05 -2.92
C THR A 288 0.20 15.86 -1.57
N GLY A 289 -0.41 15.14 -0.63
CA GLY A 289 0.14 14.94 0.72
C GLY A 289 1.53 14.28 0.72
N GLN A 290 2.38 14.67 1.66
CA GLN A 290 3.79 14.24 1.75
C GLN A 290 4.16 13.71 3.15
N TRP A 291 5.17 12.84 3.20
CA TRP A 291 5.71 12.25 4.44
C TRP A 291 4.69 11.51 5.32
N ASN A 292 3.62 10.99 4.73
CA ASN A 292 2.60 10.25 5.45
C ASN A 292 2.93 8.75 5.53
N THR A 293 2.66 8.13 6.68
CA THR A 293 2.78 6.68 6.90
C THR A 293 1.41 6.10 7.21
N ALA A 294 0.94 5.13 6.41
CA ALA A 294 -0.35 4.46 6.56
C ALA A 294 -0.16 2.93 6.56
N VAL A 295 -0.44 2.27 7.69
CA VAL A 295 -0.23 0.83 7.88
C VAL A 295 -1.51 0.17 8.39
N GLY A 296 -2.17 -0.60 7.53
CA GLY A 296 -3.47 -1.23 7.79
C GLY A 296 -4.45 -1.04 6.63
N SER A 297 -5.50 -1.87 6.57
CA SER A 297 -6.56 -1.65 5.57
C SER A 297 -7.23 -0.30 5.84
N ASN A 298 -7.38 0.51 4.79
CA ASN A 298 -8.03 1.82 4.82
C ASN A 298 -7.41 2.82 5.82
N ALA A 299 -6.18 2.59 6.29
CA ALA A 299 -5.45 3.59 7.06
C ALA A 299 -5.24 4.86 6.20
N LEU A 300 -5.53 6.04 6.76
CA LEU A 300 -5.36 7.35 6.14
C LEU A 300 -6.06 7.52 4.76
N PHE A 301 -7.17 6.80 4.54
CA PHE A 301 -7.80 6.62 3.23
C PHE A 301 -8.06 7.92 2.43
N ALA A 302 -8.58 8.98 3.06
CA ALA A 302 -9.11 10.16 2.36
C ALA A 302 -8.14 11.35 2.13
N ASN A 303 -6.83 11.17 2.42
CA ASN A 303 -5.86 12.25 2.69
C ASN A 303 -5.44 13.10 1.48
N SER A 304 -6.34 13.91 0.94
CA SER A 304 -6.08 14.78 -0.22
C SER A 304 -4.76 15.56 -0.13
N THR A 305 -4.53 16.33 0.94
CA THR A 305 -3.38 17.24 1.06
C THR A 305 -2.71 17.26 2.45
N GLY A 306 -3.07 16.36 3.36
CA GLY A 306 -2.47 16.32 4.70
C GLY A 306 -1.01 15.82 4.65
N ASN A 307 -0.14 16.40 5.50
CA ASN A 307 1.29 16.07 5.57
C ASN A 307 1.67 15.52 6.95
N GLU A 308 2.74 14.72 6.98
CA GLU A 308 3.38 14.23 8.22
C GLU A 308 2.43 13.47 9.16
N ASN A 309 1.40 12.80 8.61
CA ASN A 309 0.50 11.95 9.40
C ASN A 309 1.00 10.51 9.48
N THR A 310 0.95 9.91 10.68
CA THR A 310 1.22 8.49 10.91
C THR A 310 -0.06 7.79 11.37
N ALA A 311 -0.56 6.83 10.59
CA ALA A 311 -1.78 6.08 10.84
C ALA A 311 -1.52 4.57 10.79
N THR A 312 -1.56 3.91 11.95
CA THR A 312 -1.31 2.47 12.11
C THR A 312 -2.52 1.79 12.72
N GLY A 313 -3.19 0.92 11.96
CA GLY A 313 -4.40 0.20 12.37
C GLY A 313 -5.49 0.19 11.29
N LEU A 314 -6.49 -0.67 11.47
CA LEU A 314 -7.66 -0.73 10.59
C LEU A 314 -8.42 0.61 10.65
N SER A 315 -8.53 1.30 9.52
CA SER A 315 -9.23 2.59 9.38
C SER A 315 -8.75 3.69 10.34
N ALA A 316 -7.48 3.67 10.77
CA ALA A 316 -6.87 4.78 11.50
C ALA A 316 -6.80 6.03 10.58
N LEU A 317 -7.18 7.20 11.10
CA LEU A 317 -7.26 8.48 10.35
C LEU A 317 -8.10 8.44 9.04
N LEU A 318 -9.09 7.55 8.95
CA LEU A 318 -9.83 7.23 7.70
C LEU A 318 -10.27 8.47 6.89
N SER A 319 -10.91 9.43 7.55
CA SER A 319 -11.57 10.58 6.91
C SER A 319 -10.67 11.81 6.71
N ASN A 320 -9.37 11.74 7.04
CA ASN A 320 -8.50 12.93 7.00
C ASN A 320 -8.40 13.48 5.59
N THR A 321 -8.54 14.79 5.39
CA THR A 321 -8.46 15.41 4.06
C THR A 321 -7.32 16.43 3.97
N THR A 322 -7.15 17.25 5.01
CA THR A 322 -6.15 18.33 5.05
C THR A 322 -5.37 18.40 6.37
N GLY A 323 -5.81 17.70 7.42
CA GLY A 323 -5.12 17.68 8.72
C GLY A 323 -3.69 17.15 8.61
N GLY A 324 -2.76 17.75 9.36
CA GLY A 324 -1.34 17.37 9.37
C GLY A 324 -0.81 17.08 10.77
N TYR A 325 0.38 16.47 10.84
CA TYR A 325 1.09 16.18 12.09
C TYR A 325 0.30 15.27 13.07
N ASN A 326 -0.65 14.45 12.57
CA ASN A 326 -1.42 13.56 13.43
C ASN A 326 -0.76 12.18 13.58
N THR A 327 -0.76 11.64 14.79
CA THR A 327 -0.36 10.25 15.08
C THR A 327 -1.57 9.46 15.55
N ALA A 328 -1.91 8.39 14.85
CA ALA A 328 -3.07 7.54 15.11
C ALA A 328 -2.62 6.06 15.16
N ASN A 329 -2.69 5.42 16.33
CA ASN A 329 -2.22 4.05 16.54
C ASN A 329 -3.30 3.19 17.22
N GLY A 330 -3.97 2.38 16.42
CA GLY A 330 -5.06 1.50 16.81
C GLY A 330 -6.23 1.56 15.84
N THR A 331 -7.04 0.49 15.80
CA THR A 331 -8.26 0.43 14.99
C THR A 331 -9.18 1.61 15.28
N GLN A 332 -9.59 2.31 14.21
CA GLN A 332 -10.49 3.46 14.23
C GLN A 332 -10.07 4.61 15.16
N THR A 333 -8.75 4.79 15.35
CA THR A 333 -8.20 6.03 15.95
C THR A 333 -8.40 7.22 15.03
N LEU A 334 -8.85 8.37 15.56
CA LEU A 334 -9.06 9.61 14.79
C LEU A 334 -9.91 9.40 13.51
N PHE A 335 -10.90 8.50 13.57
CA PHE A 335 -11.61 7.96 12.42
C PHE A 335 -12.30 9.03 11.56
N LEU A 336 -13.01 9.99 12.18
CA LEU A 336 -13.70 11.08 11.48
C LEU A 336 -12.86 12.35 11.25
N ASN A 337 -11.56 12.34 11.59
CA ASN A 337 -10.72 13.54 11.50
C ASN A 337 -10.71 14.04 10.07
N SER A 338 -10.89 15.34 9.81
CA SER A 338 -10.90 15.89 8.45
C SER A 338 -9.84 16.98 8.28
N THR A 339 -9.85 17.97 9.19
CA THR A 339 -8.90 19.10 9.19
C THR A 339 -8.09 19.23 10.48
N GLY A 340 -8.47 18.49 11.53
CA GLY A 340 -7.77 18.50 12.82
C GLY A 340 -6.30 18.14 12.68
N SER A 341 -5.42 18.88 13.35
CA SER A 341 -3.96 18.75 13.23
C SER A 341 -3.26 18.66 14.58
N PHE A 342 -2.03 18.13 14.61
CA PHE A 342 -1.23 17.92 15.82
C PHE A 342 -1.90 17.02 16.88
N ASN A 343 -2.78 16.09 16.49
CA ASN A 343 -3.43 15.18 17.42
C ASN A 343 -2.67 13.85 17.58
N VAL A 344 -2.58 13.33 18.80
CA VAL A 344 -2.01 12.01 19.11
C VAL A 344 -3.10 11.13 19.69
N ALA A 345 -3.50 10.07 18.99
CA ALA A 345 -4.52 9.11 19.43
C ALA A 345 -3.97 7.68 19.44
N MET A 346 -4.02 7.01 20.60
CA MET A 346 -3.50 5.65 20.79
C MET A 346 -4.50 4.77 21.54
N GLY A 347 -4.85 3.62 20.94
CA GLY A 347 -5.83 2.67 21.47
C GLY A 347 -7.17 2.68 20.71
N TRP A 348 -7.93 1.58 20.80
CA TRP A 348 -9.19 1.41 20.07
C TRP A 348 -10.17 2.57 20.28
N ASN A 349 -10.65 3.15 19.18
CA ASN A 349 -11.56 4.30 19.18
C ASN A 349 -11.09 5.54 19.97
N ALA A 350 -9.79 5.74 20.19
CA ALA A 350 -9.30 7.01 20.72
C ALA A 350 -9.56 8.15 19.70
N MET A 351 -10.21 9.22 20.16
CA MET A 351 -10.66 10.36 19.34
C MET A 351 -11.49 9.98 18.09
N HIS A 352 -12.35 8.96 18.19
CA HIS A 352 -13.13 8.45 17.06
C HIS A 352 -13.91 9.54 16.29
N ASP A 353 -14.63 10.41 17.01
CA ASP A 353 -15.54 11.40 16.41
C ASP A 353 -14.87 12.77 16.09
N ASN A 354 -13.55 12.90 16.27
CA ASN A 354 -12.84 14.17 16.05
C ASN A 354 -12.96 14.59 14.60
N THR A 355 -13.29 15.86 14.31
CA THR A 355 -13.39 16.37 12.93
C THR A 355 -12.39 17.49 12.68
N THR A 356 -12.42 18.54 13.52
CA THR A 356 -11.55 19.71 13.40
C THR A 356 -10.73 20.00 14.66
N GLY A 357 -11.02 19.31 15.78
CA GLY A 357 -10.27 19.43 17.02
C GLY A 357 -8.76 19.19 16.80
N SER A 358 -7.94 20.02 17.41
CA SER A 358 -6.48 20.08 17.16
C SER A 358 -5.66 20.17 18.44
N SER A 359 -4.40 19.74 18.38
CA SER A 359 -3.46 19.70 19.50
C SER A 359 -3.91 18.84 20.69
N ASN A 360 -4.71 17.79 20.46
CA ASN A 360 -5.17 16.89 21.52
C ASN A 360 -4.26 15.65 21.67
N THR A 361 -4.16 15.11 22.88
CA THR A 361 -3.53 13.81 23.16
C THR A 361 -4.54 12.88 23.82
N ALA A 362 -4.74 11.68 23.27
CA ALA A 362 -5.66 10.66 23.73
C ALA A 362 -4.97 9.29 23.78
N ILE A 363 -4.69 8.78 24.97
CA ILE A 363 -3.96 7.53 25.17
C ILE A 363 -4.82 6.60 26.03
N GLY A 364 -5.51 5.66 25.38
CA GLY A 364 -6.41 4.70 26.01
C GLY A 364 -7.62 4.36 25.15
N SER A 365 -8.18 3.17 25.35
CA SER A 365 -9.41 2.76 24.68
C SER A 365 -10.53 3.77 24.93
N SER A 366 -11.15 4.28 23.87
CA SER A 366 -12.20 5.33 23.91
C SER A 366 -11.83 6.63 24.65
N ALA A 367 -10.54 6.97 24.76
CA ALA A 367 -10.12 8.29 25.25
C ALA A 367 -10.53 9.39 24.26
N LEU A 368 -11.13 10.49 24.75
CA LEU A 368 -11.68 11.59 23.93
C LEU A 368 -12.65 11.13 22.81
N TYR A 369 -13.35 10.00 22.98
CA TYR A 369 -14.14 9.35 21.92
C TYR A 369 -15.02 10.32 21.13
N SER A 370 -15.87 11.13 21.80
CA SER A 370 -16.83 12.02 21.15
C SER A 370 -16.35 13.46 20.91
N ASN A 371 -15.05 13.72 21.08
CA ASN A 371 -14.50 15.05 20.80
C ASN A 371 -14.73 15.36 19.33
N THR A 372 -15.28 16.52 18.98
CA THR A 372 -15.51 16.90 17.57
C THR A 372 -14.65 18.11 17.18
N THR A 373 -14.73 19.18 17.97
CA THR A 373 -14.04 20.46 17.74
C THR A 373 -13.15 20.88 18.91
N GLY A 374 -13.22 20.20 20.05
CA GLY A 374 -12.40 20.50 21.23
C GLY A 374 -10.90 20.37 20.93
N GLY A 375 -10.09 21.26 21.52
CA GLY A 375 -8.65 21.36 21.24
C GLY A 375 -7.81 21.56 22.50
N SER A 376 -6.51 21.25 22.38
CA SER A 376 -5.54 21.32 23.49
C SER A 376 -5.89 20.44 24.71
N ASN A 377 -6.65 19.35 24.53
CA ASN A 377 -7.00 18.43 25.61
C ASN A 377 -6.01 17.27 25.72
N THR A 378 -5.66 16.85 26.94
CA THR A 378 -4.86 15.65 27.21
C THR A 378 -5.69 14.64 28.00
N ALA A 379 -5.87 13.43 27.49
CA ALA A 379 -6.67 12.37 28.09
C ALA A 379 -5.90 11.04 28.09
N VAL A 380 -5.42 10.60 29.26
CA VAL A 380 -4.58 9.41 29.42
C VAL A 380 -5.29 8.41 30.34
N GLY A 381 -5.94 7.41 29.77
CA GLY A 381 -6.70 6.38 30.47
C GLY A 381 -7.88 5.84 29.66
N ILE A 382 -8.41 4.68 30.07
CA ILE A 382 -9.59 4.10 29.42
C ILE A 382 -10.82 4.99 29.65
N SER A 383 -11.53 5.33 28.58
CA SER A 383 -12.70 6.23 28.56
C SER A 383 -12.45 7.58 29.24
N CYS A 384 -11.20 8.06 29.23
CA CYS A 384 -10.84 9.37 29.76
C CYS A 384 -11.42 10.48 28.86
N MET A 385 -12.13 11.47 29.42
CA MET A 385 -12.85 12.52 28.68
C MET A 385 -13.81 12.00 27.58
N ARG A 386 -14.44 10.83 27.76
CA ARG A 386 -15.18 10.14 26.68
C ARG A 386 -16.26 10.99 26.01
N SER A 387 -17.01 11.79 26.78
CA SER A 387 -18.14 12.59 26.31
C SER A 387 -17.77 14.02 25.85
N ASN A 388 -16.48 14.41 25.85
CA ASN A 388 -16.06 15.76 25.44
C ASN A 388 -16.51 16.02 24.02
N THR A 389 -17.04 17.20 23.69
CA THR A 389 -17.43 17.54 22.32
C THR A 389 -16.66 18.76 21.82
N SER A 390 -16.69 19.85 22.59
CA SER A 390 -16.00 21.11 22.28
C SER A 390 -15.20 21.71 23.45
N GLY A 391 -15.16 21.06 24.61
CA GLY A 391 -14.34 21.49 25.74
C GLY A 391 -12.85 21.60 25.37
N ILE A 392 -12.16 22.61 25.90
CA ILE A 392 -10.78 22.98 25.53
C ILE A 392 -9.82 22.99 26.72
N GLY A 393 -8.54 22.71 26.47
CA GLY A 393 -7.47 22.92 27.46
C GLY A 393 -7.56 22.04 28.71
N ASN A 394 -8.33 20.95 28.69
CA ASN A 394 -8.47 20.07 29.84
C ASN A 394 -7.33 19.04 29.90
N THR A 395 -6.91 18.66 31.09
CA THR A 395 -5.98 17.54 31.32
C THR A 395 -6.67 16.48 32.19
N ALA A 396 -6.64 15.22 31.76
CA ALA A 396 -7.30 14.11 32.42
C ALA A 396 -6.37 12.88 32.40
N ILE A 397 -6.04 12.35 33.58
CA ILE A 397 -5.10 11.22 33.74
C ILE A 397 -5.73 10.20 34.69
N GLY A 398 -6.19 9.08 34.15
CA GLY A 398 -6.87 8.02 34.90
C GLY A 398 -8.05 7.44 34.12
N ILE A 399 -8.48 6.24 34.52
CA ILE A 399 -9.69 5.61 34.00
C ILE A 399 -10.88 6.52 34.35
N THR A 400 -11.70 6.82 33.34
CA THR A 400 -12.96 7.59 33.45
C THR A 400 -12.84 8.95 34.17
N ALA A 401 -11.65 9.56 34.18
CA ALA A 401 -11.50 10.96 34.59
C ALA A 401 -12.18 11.90 33.57
N LEU A 402 -12.86 12.96 34.05
CA LEU A 402 -13.64 13.91 33.24
C LEU A 402 -14.64 13.24 32.25
N PHE A 403 -15.16 12.05 32.56
CA PHE A 403 -15.93 11.22 31.63
C PHE A 403 -17.11 11.94 30.95
N GLN A 404 -17.92 12.69 31.71
CA GLN A 404 -19.10 13.40 31.20
C GLN A 404 -18.83 14.83 30.71
N ASN A 405 -17.57 15.30 30.70
CA ASN A 405 -17.27 16.66 30.26
C ASN A 405 -17.76 16.84 28.83
N THR A 406 -18.46 17.92 28.49
CA THR A 406 -18.93 18.17 27.11
C THR A 406 -18.29 19.43 26.56
N THR A 407 -18.50 20.55 27.26
CA THR A 407 -18.00 21.88 26.87
C THR A 407 -17.14 22.55 27.95
N GLY A 408 -17.02 21.95 29.15
CA GLY A 408 -16.14 22.43 30.22
C GLY A 408 -14.68 22.53 29.76
N GLY A 409 -13.98 23.57 30.21
CA GLY A 409 -12.61 23.89 29.79
C GLY A 409 -11.66 24.16 30.96
N PHE A 410 -10.36 24.03 30.69
CA PHE A 410 -9.27 24.28 31.65
C PHE A 410 -9.33 23.44 32.95
N ASN A 411 -10.05 22.31 32.94
CA ASN A 411 -10.09 21.39 34.09
C ASN A 411 -8.89 20.46 34.09
N THR A 412 -8.31 20.19 35.27
CA THR A 412 -7.27 19.17 35.48
C THR A 412 -7.79 18.06 36.39
N ALA A 413 -7.80 16.82 35.92
CA ALA A 413 -8.31 15.65 36.64
C ALA A 413 -7.26 14.53 36.70
N GLY A 414 -7.00 14.00 37.89
CA GLY A 414 -6.06 12.89 38.12
C GLY A 414 -6.66 11.82 39.02
N GLY A 415 -6.65 10.56 38.56
CA GLY A 415 -7.17 9.40 39.30
C GLY A 415 -8.52 8.88 38.79
N LEU A 416 -8.87 7.67 39.25
CA LEU A 416 -10.11 6.99 38.87
C LEU A 416 -11.34 7.85 39.22
N ASN A 417 -12.20 8.11 38.24
CA ASN A 417 -13.46 8.86 38.40
C ASN A 417 -13.29 10.30 38.95
N ALA A 418 -12.12 10.92 38.82
CA ALA A 418 -11.92 12.33 39.14
C ALA A 418 -12.73 13.23 38.16
N LEU A 419 -13.50 14.19 38.69
CA LEU A 419 -14.42 15.06 37.92
C LEU A 419 -15.38 14.30 36.97
N TYR A 420 -15.75 13.06 37.30
CA TYR A 420 -16.52 12.15 36.41
C TYR A 420 -17.79 12.77 35.81
N ASN A 421 -18.62 13.44 36.63
CA ASN A 421 -19.89 14.02 36.19
C ASN A 421 -19.80 15.47 35.67
N ASN A 422 -18.60 16.06 35.58
CA ASN A 422 -18.46 17.45 35.11
C ASN A 422 -19.03 17.56 33.71
N THR A 423 -19.86 18.56 33.40
CA THR A 423 -20.39 18.76 32.04
C THR A 423 -19.87 20.06 31.44
N THR A 424 -20.09 21.17 32.16
CA THR A 424 -19.72 22.53 31.71
C THR A 424 -18.91 23.31 32.75
N GLY A 425 -18.57 22.72 33.90
CA GLY A 425 -17.70 23.34 34.90
C GLY A 425 -16.29 23.59 34.33
N THR A 426 -15.64 24.65 34.81
CA THR A 426 -14.36 25.14 34.29
C THR A 426 -13.32 25.37 35.40
N ASP A 427 -12.04 25.37 35.04
CA ASP A 427 -10.95 25.79 35.94
C ASP A 427 -10.86 24.96 37.24
N ASN A 428 -11.36 23.72 37.24
CA ASN A 428 -11.31 22.83 38.41
C ASN A 428 -10.06 21.93 38.37
N ALA A 429 -9.39 21.76 39.52
CA ALA A 429 -8.23 20.88 39.68
C ALA A 429 -8.52 19.76 40.70
N ALA A 430 -8.78 18.54 40.25
CA ALA A 430 -9.15 17.39 41.09
C ALA A 430 -8.13 16.24 40.96
N TRP A 431 -7.42 15.91 42.04
CA TRP A 431 -6.40 14.86 42.07
C TRP A 431 -6.66 13.87 43.21
N GLY A 432 -7.15 12.68 42.87
CA GLY A 432 -7.49 11.61 43.81
C GLY A 432 -8.66 10.76 43.30
N VAL A 433 -8.77 9.53 43.81
CA VAL A 433 -9.89 8.65 43.45
C VAL A 433 -11.21 9.30 43.88
N THR A 434 -12.15 9.42 42.94
CA THR A 434 -13.46 10.10 43.12
C THR A 434 -13.38 11.54 43.67
N ALA A 435 -12.27 12.26 43.46
CA ALA A 435 -12.19 13.70 43.74
C ALA A 435 -13.17 14.46 42.82
N MET A 436 -14.00 15.35 43.39
CA MET A 436 -15.06 16.10 42.69
C MET A 436 -16.01 15.24 41.82
N ASN A 437 -16.28 14.00 42.22
CA ASN A 437 -17.00 13.02 41.38
C ASN A 437 -18.37 13.50 40.85
N ASN A 438 -19.12 14.28 41.65
CA ASN A 438 -20.46 14.77 41.31
C ASN A 438 -20.51 16.21 40.76
N ASN A 439 -19.36 16.87 40.53
CA ASN A 439 -19.34 18.23 39.99
C ASN A 439 -20.05 18.23 38.64
N THR A 440 -20.95 19.17 38.37
CA THR A 440 -21.61 19.29 37.07
C THR A 440 -21.24 20.61 36.40
N THR A 441 -21.46 21.73 37.11
CA THR A 441 -21.21 23.09 36.62
C THR A 441 -20.41 23.98 37.56
N GLY A 442 -19.98 23.47 38.73
CA GLY A 442 -19.08 24.20 39.62
C GLY A 442 -17.74 24.50 38.96
N SER A 443 -17.17 25.69 39.24
CA SER A 443 -15.90 26.17 38.65
C SER A 443 -14.91 26.69 39.69
N TYR A 444 -13.64 26.78 39.31
CA TYR A 444 -12.51 27.29 40.13
C TYR A 444 -12.24 26.50 41.41
N ASN A 445 -12.63 25.23 41.49
CA ASN A 445 -12.43 24.42 42.69
C ASN A 445 -11.12 23.61 42.62
N THR A 446 -10.43 23.44 43.76
CA THR A 446 -9.24 22.58 43.91
C THR A 446 -9.54 21.45 44.90
N ALA A 447 -9.22 20.20 44.56
CA ALA A 447 -9.60 19.00 45.30
C ALA A 447 -8.47 17.94 45.26
N LEU A 448 -7.57 17.97 46.24
CA LEU A 448 -6.35 17.15 46.29
C LEU A 448 -6.47 16.06 47.36
N GLY A 449 -7.06 14.92 47.00
CA GLY A 449 -7.19 13.76 47.87
C GLY A 449 -8.40 12.87 47.50
N THR A 450 -8.34 11.58 47.86
CA THR A 450 -9.44 10.63 47.65
C THR A 450 -10.75 11.16 48.23
N SER A 451 -11.80 11.21 47.42
CA SER A 451 -13.13 11.74 47.78
C SER A 451 -13.15 13.20 48.30
N SER A 452 -12.13 14.00 48.02
CA SER A 452 -12.19 15.44 48.28
C SER A 452 -13.22 16.13 47.36
N LEU A 453 -14.02 17.06 47.91
CA LEU A 453 -15.14 17.74 47.23
C LEU A 453 -16.12 16.80 46.50
N ARG A 454 -16.22 15.52 46.91
CA ARG A 454 -16.86 14.45 46.12
C ARG A 454 -18.29 14.77 45.68
N SER A 455 -19.11 15.34 46.55
CA SER A 455 -20.52 15.68 46.26
C SER A 455 -20.75 17.09 45.70
N ASN A 456 -19.70 17.88 45.44
CA ASN A 456 -19.88 19.24 44.92
C ASN A 456 -20.66 19.15 43.61
N THR A 457 -21.66 20.00 43.38
CA THR A 457 -22.42 20.01 42.11
C THR A 457 -22.23 21.34 41.39
N THR A 458 -22.53 22.44 42.09
CA THR A 458 -22.46 23.81 41.56
C THR A 458 -21.62 24.77 42.41
N GLY A 459 -21.09 24.31 43.56
CA GLY A 459 -20.21 25.12 44.42
C GLY A 459 -18.96 25.60 43.67
N TYR A 460 -18.53 26.83 43.96
CA TYR A 460 -17.44 27.51 43.25
C TYR A 460 -16.33 28.04 44.18
N SER A 461 -15.10 28.14 43.65
CA SER A 461 -13.91 28.64 44.35
C SER A 461 -13.58 27.92 45.68
N ASN A 462 -13.91 26.63 45.81
CA ASN A 462 -13.57 25.86 47.01
C ASN A 462 -12.18 25.20 46.87
N THR A 463 -11.39 25.19 47.94
CA THR A 463 -10.14 24.43 48.04
C THR A 463 -10.28 23.32 49.06
N ALA A 464 -9.98 22.09 48.68
CA ALA A 464 -9.97 20.91 49.53
C ALA A 464 -8.66 20.13 49.31
N THR A 465 -7.95 19.78 50.38
CA THR A 465 -6.71 19.01 50.35
C THR A 465 -6.74 18.02 51.50
N GLY A 466 -6.52 16.73 51.21
CA GLY A 466 -6.72 15.62 52.14
C GLY A 466 -7.86 14.71 51.70
N LYS A 467 -7.84 13.46 52.19
CA LYS A 467 -8.94 12.49 52.01
C LYS A 467 -10.24 13.10 52.53
N GLU A 468 -11.34 12.99 51.78
CA GLU A 468 -12.69 13.38 52.22
C GLU A 468 -12.86 14.84 52.69
N ALA A 469 -11.90 15.73 52.40
CA ALA A 469 -12.04 17.16 52.65
C ALA A 469 -13.20 17.74 51.80
N LEU A 470 -14.14 18.46 52.40
CA LEU A 470 -15.41 18.88 51.77
C LEU A 470 -16.24 17.74 51.13
N SER A 471 -16.11 16.49 51.60
CA SER A 471 -16.73 15.31 50.96
C SER A 471 -18.20 15.47 50.56
N VAL A 472 -19.03 16.13 51.39
CA VAL A 472 -20.46 16.36 51.08
C VAL A 472 -20.88 17.84 50.92
N ASN A 473 -19.95 18.74 50.54
CA ASN A 473 -20.33 20.04 49.99
C ASN A 473 -21.11 19.85 48.69
N THR A 474 -22.20 20.59 48.45
CA THR A 474 -22.97 20.52 47.20
C THR A 474 -22.97 21.87 46.48
N THR A 475 -23.39 22.93 47.16
CA THR A 475 -23.50 24.30 46.62
C THR A 475 -22.65 25.33 47.36
N GLY A 476 -22.01 24.96 48.47
CA GLY A 476 -21.14 25.86 49.26
C GLY A 476 -19.97 26.42 48.45
N THR A 477 -19.53 27.62 48.80
CA THR A 477 -18.63 28.45 47.96
C THR A 477 -17.50 29.10 48.75
N ARG A 478 -16.36 29.34 48.11
CA ARG A 478 -15.18 30.03 48.71
C ARG A 478 -14.69 29.40 50.02
N ASN A 479 -14.90 28.10 50.21
CA ASN A 479 -14.40 27.39 51.38
C ASN A 479 -12.98 26.88 51.16
N THR A 480 -12.20 26.73 52.23
CA THR A 480 -10.89 26.07 52.23
C THR A 480 -10.91 24.92 53.24
N ALA A 481 -10.26 23.79 52.94
CA ALA A 481 -10.07 22.67 53.86
C ALA A 481 -8.74 21.95 53.58
N ILE A 482 -7.88 21.82 54.59
CA ILE A 482 -6.54 21.25 54.44
C ILE A 482 -6.29 20.20 55.55
N GLY A 483 -6.82 18.98 55.35
CA GLY A 483 -6.69 17.84 56.25
C GLY A 483 -7.65 16.71 55.90
N ASP A 484 -7.37 15.47 56.32
CA ASP A 484 -8.33 14.36 56.16
C ASP A 484 -9.63 14.70 56.91
N SER A 485 -10.75 14.60 56.21
CA SER A 485 -12.10 14.87 56.70
C SER A 485 -12.31 16.32 57.21
N ALA A 486 -11.48 17.27 56.78
CA ALA A 486 -11.68 18.68 57.06
C ALA A 486 -12.91 19.22 56.31
N LEU A 487 -13.78 19.97 57.00
CA LEU A 487 -15.06 20.50 56.47
C LEU A 487 -15.99 19.43 55.87
N PHE A 488 -15.96 18.19 56.36
CA PHE A 488 -16.59 17.02 55.74
C PHE A 488 -18.08 17.24 55.36
N SER A 489 -18.91 17.69 56.31
CA SER A 489 -20.38 17.83 56.19
C SER A 489 -20.86 19.16 55.62
N ASN A 490 -20.04 19.89 54.84
CA ASN A 490 -20.29 21.29 54.48
C ASN A 490 -21.37 21.52 53.39
N THR A 491 -22.63 21.15 53.62
CA THR A 491 -23.62 21.04 52.53
C THR A 491 -23.75 22.30 51.66
N THR A 492 -24.05 23.47 52.26
CA THR A 492 -24.31 24.74 51.52
C THR A 492 -23.50 25.92 52.07
N ALA A 493 -22.77 25.73 53.17
CA ALA A 493 -22.06 26.81 53.84
C ALA A 493 -20.92 27.39 52.98
N SER A 494 -20.60 28.67 53.19
CA SER A 494 -19.66 29.41 52.36
C SER A 494 -18.69 30.27 53.18
N GLY A 495 -17.48 30.48 52.64
CA GLY A 495 -16.42 31.30 53.24
C GLY A 495 -15.69 30.69 54.44
N SER A 496 -15.83 29.39 54.68
CA SER A 496 -15.23 28.71 55.84
C SER A 496 -13.85 28.11 55.52
N THR A 497 -12.89 28.21 56.43
CA THR A 497 -11.49 27.76 56.25
C THR A 497 -11.10 26.74 57.33
N ALA A 498 -11.03 25.46 56.98
CA ALA A 498 -10.58 24.36 57.82
C ALA A 498 -9.12 23.96 57.52
N THR A 499 -8.36 23.50 58.53
CA THR A 499 -7.00 22.97 58.41
C THR A 499 -6.73 22.00 59.55
N GLY A 500 -6.14 20.84 59.27
CA GLY A 500 -5.97 19.74 60.22
C GLY A 500 -7.04 18.64 60.10
N TYR A 501 -6.70 17.45 60.60
CA TYR A 501 -7.57 16.26 60.60
C TYR A 501 -8.92 16.56 61.28
N GLN A 502 -10.03 16.29 60.60
CA GLN A 502 -11.40 16.50 61.09
C GLN A 502 -11.72 17.93 61.57
N ALA A 503 -10.97 18.94 61.11
CA ALA A 503 -11.29 20.34 61.40
C ALA A 503 -12.63 20.74 60.77
N LEU A 504 -13.55 21.26 61.58
CA LEU A 504 -14.90 21.73 61.24
C LEU A 504 -15.75 20.65 60.54
N TYR A 505 -15.61 19.41 60.99
CA TYR A 505 -16.19 18.19 60.39
C TYR A 505 -17.70 18.30 60.11
N ALA A 506 -18.54 18.73 61.07
CA ALA A 506 -20.00 18.67 60.96
C ALA A 506 -20.72 19.96 60.48
N ASN A 507 -20.10 20.79 59.62
CA ASN A 507 -20.58 22.14 59.30
C ASN A 507 -21.73 22.25 58.29
N SER A 508 -22.96 21.85 58.64
CA SER A 508 -24.11 21.83 57.71
C SER A 508 -24.33 23.15 56.95
N THR A 509 -24.44 24.28 57.67
CA THR A 509 -24.78 25.60 57.07
C THR A 509 -23.96 26.79 57.59
N GLY A 510 -23.06 26.60 58.57
CA GLY A 510 -22.31 27.69 59.22
C GLY A 510 -21.31 28.41 58.30
N THR A 511 -21.58 29.67 57.97
CA THR A 511 -20.75 30.52 57.08
C THR A 511 -19.61 31.23 57.82
N GLY A 512 -18.51 31.51 57.11
CA GLY A 512 -17.42 32.36 57.59
C GLY A 512 -16.57 31.77 58.73
N ASN A 513 -16.61 30.45 58.93
CA ASN A 513 -15.95 29.80 60.06
C ASN A 513 -14.49 29.44 59.75
N VAL A 514 -13.56 29.77 60.64
CA VAL A 514 -12.14 29.35 60.54
C VAL A 514 -11.89 28.24 61.57
N ALA A 515 -11.14 27.20 61.21
CA ALA A 515 -10.84 26.08 62.09
C ALA A 515 -9.48 25.49 61.73
N ASN A 516 -8.47 25.64 62.58
CA ASN A 516 -7.14 25.08 62.34
C ASN A 516 -6.78 24.11 63.48
N GLY A 517 -6.08 23.02 63.18
CA GLY A 517 -5.74 21.95 64.13
C GLY A 517 -6.71 20.75 64.13
N PHE A 518 -6.20 19.62 64.64
CA PHE A 518 -6.93 18.34 64.76
C PHE A 518 -8.26 18.53 65.51
N GLN A 519 -9.40 18.14 64.94
CA GLN A 519 -10.74 18.22 65.53
C GLN A 519 -11.19 19.61 66.05
N ALA A 520 -10.63 20.71 65.52
CA ALA A 520 -11.19 22.03 65.74
C ALA A 520 -12.64 22.12 65.22
N LEU A 521 -13.56 22.84 65.88
CA LEU A 521 -15.00 22.96 65.54
C LEU A 521 -15.74 21.64 65.13
N TYR A 522 -15.36 20.48 65.66
CA TYR A 522 -15.83 19.17 65.14
C TYR A 522 -17.35 19.04 64.91
N THR A 523 -18.20 19.65 65.75
CA THR A 523 -19.67 19.50 65.71
C THR A 523 -20.47 20.76 65.32
N ASN A 524 -19.86 21.82 64.77
CA ASN A 524 -20.55 23.10 64.56
C ASN A 524 -21.58 23.05 63.41
N SER A 525 -22.83 22.68 63.66
CA SER A 525 -23.85 22.49 62.60
C SER A 525 -24.24 23.77 61.84
N THR A 526 -24.44 24.88 62.56
CA THR A 526 -25.08 26.10 62.01
C THR A 526 -24.42 27.43 62.42
N GLY A 527 -23.52 27.43 63.41
CA GLY A 527 -22.92 28.66 63.94
C GLY A 527 -22.03 29.35 62.91
N THR A 528 -22.04 30.69 62.89
CA THR A 528 -21.35 31.51 61.88
C THR A 528 -20.20 32.32 62.46
N ASN A 529 -19.27 32.76 61.59
CA ASN A 529 -18.13 33.62 61.91
C ASN A 529 -17.30 33.13 63.13
N SER A 530 -17.15 31.81 63.27
CA SER A 530 -16.47 31.17 64.39
C SER A 530 -15.07 30.70 63.98
N THR A 531 -14.04 31.24 64.64
CA THR A 531 -12.62 30.95 64.41
C THR A 531 -12.07 29.94 65.42
N ALA A 532 -11.11 29.09 65.02
CA ALA A 532 -10.29 28.29 65.92
C ALA A 532 -8.91 27.92 65.39
N THR A 533 -8.05 27.45 66.30
CA THR A 533 -6.68 27.00 66.05
C THR A 533 -6.28 25.87 67.03
N GLY A 534 -5.34 24.97 66.70
CA GLY A 534 -4.87 23.91 67.59
C GLY A 534 -5.84 22.74 67.87
N TYR A 535 -5.36 21.74 68.62
CA TYR A 535 -6.04 20.46 68.87
C TYR A 535 -7.37 20.62 69.63
N GLN A 536 -8.44 19.99 69.17
CA GLN A 536 -9.81 20.02 69.73
C GLN A 536 -10.43 21.41 69.93
N ALA A 537 -9.93 22.47 69.30
CA ALA A 537 -10.48 23.81 69.46
C ALA A 537 -11.80 24.00 68.70
N LEU A 538 -12.89 23.37 69.17
CA LEU A 538 -14.15 24.02 69.60
C LEU A 538 -15.15 22.92 70.05
N TYR A 539 -14.69 21.98 70.89
CA TYR A 539 -15.13 20.57 70.97
C TYR A 539 -16.61 20.26 71.36
N THR A 540 -17.47 21.25 71.63
CA THR A 540 -18.91 21.26 71.21
C THR A 540 -19.54 22.65 71.44
N ASN A 541 -20.48 23.07 70.58
CA ASN A 541 -21.32 24.28 70.75
C ASN A 541 -22.61 24.14 69.89
N SER A 542 -23.70 24.85 70.23
CA SER A 542 -25.07 24.53 69.77
C SER A 542 -25.81 25.63 68.97
N THR A 543 -25.72 26.93 69.32
CA THR A 543 -26.43 28.02 68.60
C THR A 543 -25.60 29.30 68.36
N GLY A 544 -24.28 29.16 68.30
CA GLY A 544 -23.33 30.28 68.46
C GLY A 544 -23.29 31.37 67.37
N THR A 545 -22.78 32.54 67.76
CA THR A 545 -22.30 33.61 66.86
C THR A 545 -20.90 34.10 67.28
N GLY A 546 -20.04 34.48 66.32
CA GLY A 546 -18.87 35.34 66.55
C GLY A 546 -17.75 34.81 67.46
N ASN A 547 -17.40 33.52 67.39
CA ASN A 547 -16.47 32.85 68.32
C ASN A 547 -14.98 32.90 67.87
N VAL A 548 -14.00 32.78 68.77
CA VAL A 548 -12.55 32.64 68.46
C VAL A 548 -11.80 31.72 69.45
N ALA A 549 -11.11 30.66 68.99
CA ALA A 549 -10.39 29.69 69.85
C ALA A 549 -8.94 29.34 69.39
N ASN A 550 -8.10 28.79 70.28
CA ASN A 550 -6.71 28.38 69.96
C ASN A 550 -6.09 27.42 71.01
N GLY A 551 -6.00 26.11 70.77
CA GLY A 551 -5.19 25.16 71.58
C GLY A 551 -5.95 23.97 72.19
N PHE A 552 -5.20 22.99 72.70
CA PHE A 552 -5.69 21.68 73.17
C PHE A 552 -6.99 21.73 73.98
N GLN A 553 -8.05 21.04 73.51
CA GLN A 553 -9.44 21.01 74.00
C GLN A 553 -10.38 22.15 73.59
N ALA A 554 -9.89 23.33 73.15
CA ALA A 554 -10.55 24.64 73.28
C ALA A 554 -11.96 24.88 72.66
N LEU A 555 -13.00 24.20 73.16
CA LEU A 555 -14.17 24.82 73.83
C LEU A 555 -15.03 23.77 74.57
N TYR A 556 -14.80 22.49 74.29
CA TYR A 556 -15.30 21.28 74.97
C TYR A 556 -16.81 20.99 75.09
N SER A 557 -17.67 21.93 75.49
CA SER A 557 -19.14 21.84 75.32
C SER A 557 -19.81 23.19 75.64
N ASN A 558 -20.93 23.50 74.98
CA ASN A 558 -21.73 24.74 75.15
C ASN A 558 -23.12 24.55 74.48
N SER A 559 -24.20 25.20 74.96
CA SER A 559 -25.59 24.91 74.57
C SER A 559 -26.38 26.07 73.92
N SER A 560 -26.04 27.35 74.13
CA SER A 560 -26.92 28.48 73.69
C SER A 560 -26.20 29.78 73.22
N ALA A 561 -24.92 29.69 72.83
CA ALA A 561 -23.97 30.81 72.81
C ALA A 561 -24.27 32.05 71.92
N SER A 562 -23.61 33.17 72.26
CA SER A 562 -23.31 34.29 71.35
C SER A 562 -22.04 35.08 71.77
N GLY A 563 -21.21 35.48 70.80
CA GLY A 563 -20.14 36.50 70.88
C GLY A 563 -18.75 36.13 71.48
N SER A 564 -18.23 34.90 71.34
CA SER A 564 -17.28 34.34 72.34
C SER A 564 -15.76 34.20 72.01
N THR A 565 -15.01 33.75 73.03
CA THR A 565 -13.59 33.31 73.03
C THR A 565 -13.48 31.99 73.87
N ALA A 566 -12.36 31.29 74.17
CA ALA A 566 -10.92 31.62 74.20
C ALA A 566 -9.99 30.40 73.89
N THR A 567 -8.76 30.36 74.43
CA THR A 567 -7.59 29.65 73.87
C THR A 567 -6.75 28.86 74.91
N GLY A 568 -6.47 27.57 74.70
CA GLY A 568 -5.36 26.86 75.37
C GLY A 568 -5.70 25.47 75.93
N PHE A 569 -4.67 24.75 76.41
CA PHE A 569 -4.79 23.41 77.04
C PHE A 569 -5.81 23.45 78.18
N GLN A 570 -6.95 22.76 78.00
CA GLN A 570 -8.19 22.88 78.78
C GLN A 570 -8.99 24.16 78.53
N ALA A 571 -9.88 24.14 77.53
CA ALA A 571 -11.03 25.04 77.46
C ALA A 571 -12.22 24.32 76.81
N LEU A 572 -13.48 24.44 77.23
CA LEU A 572 -14.03 24.97 78.49
C LEU A 572 -14.61 23.82 79.35
N TYR A 573 -14.08 22.60 79.16
CA TYR A 573 -14.36 21.29 79.79
C TYR A 573 -15.80 20.75 79.94
N THR A 574 -16.86 21.57 80.05
CA THR A 574 -18.30 21.22 79.87
C THR A 574 -19.16 22.45 80.21
N ASN A 575 -20.11 22.88 79.36
CA ASN A 575 -20.99 24.02 79.66
C ASN A 575 -22.44 23.86 79.17
N SER A 576 -23.35 24.42 79.97
CA SER A 576 -24.70 24.85 79.60
C SER A 576 -25.09 26.07 80.46
N THR A 577 -25.99 26.95 80.02
CA THR A 577 -26.67 26.98 78.71
C THR A 577 -25.81 27.68 77.66
#